data_AF-A0A418MQF5-F1
#
_entry.id   AF-A0A418MQF5-F1
#
_cell.length_a   1.000
_cell.length_b   1.000
_cell.length_c   1.000
_cell.angle_alpha   90.00
_cell.angle_beta   90.00
_cell.angle_gamma   90.00
#
_symmetry.space_group_name_H-M   'P 1'
#
loop_
_entity.id
_entity.type
_entity.pdbx_description
1 polymer ?
#
loop_
_entity_poly.entity_id
_entity_poly.type
_entity_poly.pdbx_seq_one_letter_code
_entity_poly.pdbx_strand_id
1 'polypeptide(L)'
;MTSDLTLKKFKAARVPRRILAFVLAALAILAAVVATISYSVASAQGDAVVGDPVSEKQMTVLVTAAASCPVLTPARIAGQLMAESGLDNRAEKTTSGGRGIAGLRDGDWKSWKPWPAAQRSDTSAGILALAHQMCDFTGQLRVAGVTGDQWRLAVAAFHIGLPAVTEANRVPDAAAEYVDQVSAYAGYYGKLKQFGGAGTTAPTLPAVEAKHVPAAYVPLVVEAGSVCEQVTPPLVAAQLMAQSGFDANRLGPAGQRGIAQFLPEVWQSYGPTGGSVWEPEVAIPTLGDAMCDLVEELSALEGDPMLLALAAYRDGITAVRQSGGTIDRHTETFLRSVKSLADIYALDSRLTNSAPTAPSPSTVPPYVTPTPTKDTQPSGAPSPSTDRPTGAPSSPAASPTPAPKPTRPAGAVQIYHVQTKLCVSSGSTGSGTRLKLRACAEEPAQWWDARDDGTFRSRGLCMEVAFGGSDDGTPVQAATCTAKPAQQWQLNAKGRLVNKLNDRVLDVRINDEDKPVEIWTNRGYADQAWQLR
;
A
#
# COMPACT_ATOMS: atom_id res chain seq x y z
N MET A 1 -60.72 11.60 73.09
CA MET A 1 -59.85 12.12 74.18
C MET A 1 -58.92 13.16 73.60
N THR A 2 -58.85 14.26 74.30
CA THR A 2 -58.29 15.57 73.94
C THR A 2 -56.76 15.61 73.92
N SER A 3 -56.25 16.45 73.00
CA SER A 3 -55.09 17.35 73.06
C SER A 3 -53.94 17.05 74.03
N ASP A 4 -52.70 17.00 73.51
CA ASP A 4 -51.64 17.87 74.02
C ASP A 4 -50.47 18.04 73.02
N LEU A 5 -50.43 19.21 72.37
CA LEU A 5 -49.28 19.70 71.63
C LEU A 5 -49.01 21.10 72.18
N THR A 6 -48.16 21.16 73.20
CA THR A 6 -47.69 22.39 73.85
C THR A 6 -46.95 23.29 72.85
N LEU A 7 -47.65 24.30 72.34
CA LEU A 7 -47.06 25.41 71.59
C LEU A 7 -46.33 26.34 72.56
N LYS A 8 -44.99 26.21 72.65
CA LYS A 8 -44.15 27.22 73.31
C LYS A 8 -44.19 28.51 72.49
N LYS A 9 -44.91 29.51 73.00
CA LYS A 9 -44.87 30.90 72.51
C LYS A 9 -43.46 31.46 72.69
N PHE A 10 -42.67 31.48 71.61
CA PHE A 10 -41.44 32.26 71.56
C PHE A 10 -41.79 33.74 71.48
N LYS A 11 -41.49 34.49 72.54
CA LYS A 11 -41.45 35.96 72.51
C LYS A 11 -40.36 36.36 71.51
N ALA A 12 -40.75 36.96 70.39
CA ALA A 12 -39.81 37.53 69.43
C ALA A 12 -39.05 38.67 70.11
N ALA A 13 -37.81 38.41 70.51
CA ALA A 13 -36.90 39.44 70.96
C ALA A 13 -36.72 40.46 69.81
N ARG A 14 -36.93 41.75 70.10
CA ARG A 14 -36.66 42.83 69.14
C ARG A 14 -35.18 42.81 68.82
N VAL A 15 -34.82 42.22 67.68
CA VAL A 15 -33.45 42.22 67.18
C VAL A 15 -33.05 43.68 66.96
N PRO A 16 -31.98 44.18 67.61
CA PRO A 16 -31.54 45.55 67.43
C PRO A 16 -31.19 45.78 65.95
N ARG A 17 -31.61 46.92 65.39
CA ARG A 17 -31.48 47.25 63.95
C ARG A 17 -30.10 46.99 63.38
N ARG A 18 -29.04 47.10 64.19
CA ARG A 18 -27.66 46.79 63.78
C ARG A 18 -27.45 45.29 63.52
N ILE A 19 -27.99 44.41 64.36
CA ILE A 19 -27.91 42.95 64.15
C ILE A 19 -28.76 42.53 62.94
N LEU A 20 -29.94 43.13 62.75
CA LEU A 20 -30.74 42.88 61.55
C LEU A 20 -30.03 43.35 60.27
N ALA A 21 -29.34 44.50 60.32
CA ALA A 21 -28.53 44.99 59.21
C ALA A 21 -27.32 44.10 58.93
N PHE A 22 -26.64 43.59 59.96
CA PHE A 22 -25.54 42.64 59.80
C PHE A 22 -26.01 41.29 59.23
N VAL A 23 -27.16 40.78 59.67
CA VAL A 23 -27.73 39.54 59.14
C VAL A 23 -28.20 39.72 57.70
N LEU A 24 -28.78 40.87 57.35
CA LEU A 24 -29.17 41.18 55.96
C LEU A 24 -27.94 41.40 55.06
N ALA A 25 -26.88 42.03 55.57
CA ALA A 25 -25.62 42.17 54.83
C ALA A 25 -24.94 40.81 54.65
N ALA A 26 -24.92 39.96 55.68
CA ALA A 26 -24.40 38.60 55.59
C ALA A 26 -25.22 37.73 54.63
N LEU A 27 -26.56 37.85 54.63
CA LEU A 27 -27.44 37.18 53.67
C LEU A 27 -27.30 37.73 52.25
N ALA A 28 -27.04 39.02 52.06
CA ALA A 28 -26.76 39.60 50.75
C ALA A 28 -25.38 39.14 50.22
N ILE A 29 -24.38 39.01 51.09
CA ILE A 29 -23.08 38.40 50.74
C ILE A 29 -23.25 36.92 50.43
N LEU A 30 -24.04 36.17 51.23
CA LEU A 30 -24.32 34.76 50.97
C LEU A 30 -25.12 34.57 49.68
N ALA A 31 -26.08 35.44 49.38
CA ALA A 31 -26.84 35.45 48.13
C ALA A 31 -25.97 35.86 46.94
N ALA A 32 -25.00 36.76 47.12
CA ALA A 32 -24.00 37.07 46.09
C ALA A 32 -23.05 35.88 45.86
N VAL A 33 -22.66 35.15 46.91
CA VAL A 33 -21.82 33.94 46.82
C VAL A 33 -22.59 32.76 46.20
N VAL A 34 -23.91 32.63 46.46
CA VAL A 34 -24.76 31.59 45.87
C VAL A 34 -25.19 31.96 44.44
N ALA A 35 -25.40 33.25 44.13
CA ALA A 35 -25.63 33.72 42.76
C ALA A 35 -24.37 33.69 41.88
N THR A 36 -23.16 33.57 42.46
CA THR A 36 -21.94 33.23 41.72
C THR A 36 -21.75 31.73 41.46
N ILE A 37 -22.61 30.85 41.99
CA ILE A 37 -22.47 29.38 41.82
C ILE A 37 -23.56 28.79 40.90
N SER A 38 -24.50 29.57 40.38
CA SER A 38 -25.53 29.03 39.46
C SER A 38 -26.04 30.05 38.45
N TYR A 39 -25.14 30.69 37.71
CA TYR A 39 -25.36 31.16 36.33
C TYR A 39 -23.98 31.34 35.69
N SER A 40 -23.27 30.24 35.44
CA SER A 40 -22.22 30.24 34.44
C SER A 40 -22.87 30.32 33.07
N VAL A 41 -22.97 31.56 32.58
CA VAL A 41 -23.03 31.87 31.17
C VAL A 41 -21.93 31.08 30.48
N ALA A 42 -22.25 30.44 29.36
CA ALA A 42 -21.30 29.72 28.53
C ALA A 42 -20.09 30.60 28.17
N SER A 43 -19.00 30.45 28.93
CA SER A 43 -17.67 30.88 28.51
C SER A 43 -17.00 29.68 27.86
N ALA A 44 -17.27 29.49 26.56
CA ALA A 44 -16.47 28.66 25.69
C ALA A 44 -15.10 29.34 25.48
N GLN A 45 -14.21 29.13 26.44
CA GLN A 45 -12.77 29.28 26.26
C GLN A 45 -12.15 28.09 26.97
N GLY A 46 -12.27 26.93 26.32
CA GLY A 46 -11.51 25.75 26.71
C GLY A 46 -10.04 26.05 26.51
N ASP A 47 -9.25 25.92 27.58
CA ASP A 47 -7.80 25.98 27.50
C ASP A 47 -7.33 25.12 26.32
N ALA A 48 -6.60 25.72 25.38
CA ALA A 48 -6.13 24.98 24.22
C ALA A 48 -5.22 23.85 24.70
N VAL A 49 -5.62 22.60 24.48
CA VAL A 49 -4.76 21.45 24.83
C VAL A 49 -3.43 21.58 24.10
N VAL A 50 -2.34 21.47 24.85
CA VAL A 50 -0.97 21.48 24.32
C VAL A 50 -0.40 20.09 24.55
N GLY A 51 -0.12 19.39 23.45
CA GLY A 51 0.55 18.08 23.50
C GLY A 51 2.08 18.24 23.58
N ASP A 52 2.72 17.24 24.19
CA ASP A 52 4.17 17.13 24.27
C ASP A 52 4.80 17.00 22.86
N PRO A 53 6.05 17.43 22.69
CA PRO A 53 6.70 17.36 21.39
C PRO A 53 6.93 15.90 20.97
N VAL A 54 6.51 15.58 19.74
CA VAL A 54 6.82 14.30 19.09
C VAL A 54 8.24 14.35 18.54
N SER A 55 9.08 13.38 18.93
CA SER A 55 10.45 13.26 18.42
C SER A 55 10.49 12.88 16.93
N GLU A 56 11.60 13.17 16.24
CA GLU A 56 11.76 12.80 14.83
C GLU A 56 11.59 11.28 14.59
N LYS A 57 12.12 10.44 15.49
CA LYS A 57 11.96 8.99 15.41
C LYS A 57 10.49 8.58 15.48
N GLN A 58 9.72 9.19 16.40
CA GLN A 58 8.28 8.94 16.51
C GLN A 58 7.54 9.46 15.26
N MET A 59 7.92 10.62 14.72
CA MET A 59 7.31 11.18 13.52
C MET A 59 7.42 10.25 12.32
N THR A 60 8.61 9.68 12.07
CA THR A 60 8.82 8.70 10.99
C THR A 60 7.88 7.51 11.14
N VAL A 61 7.72 6.99 12.36
CA VAL A 61 6.82 5.85 12.61
C VAL A 61 5.36 6.26 12.51
N LEU A 62 4.97 7.44 12.96
CA LEU A 62 3.60 7.94 12.86
C LEU A 62 3.14 8.10 11.41
N VAL A 63 4.03 8.53 10.51
CA VAL A 63 3.74 8.58 9.06
C VAL A 63 3.51 7.18 8.51
N THR A 64 4.37 6.22 8.85
CA THR A 64 4.19 4.81 8.46
C THR A 64 2.89 4.22 9.03
N ALA A 65 2.63 4.42 10.32
CA ALA A 65 1.45 3.91 11.00
C ALA A 65 0.14 4.55 10.49
N ALA A 66 0.18 5.81 10.06
CA ALA A 66 -0.98 6.47 9.46
C ALA A 66 -1.38 5.86 8.10
N ALA A 67 -0.43 5.24 7.39
CA ALA A 67 -0.73 4.53 6.15
C ALA A 67 -1.49 3.21 6.36
N SER A 68 -1.63 2.74 7.60
CA SER A 68 -2.30 1.47 7.92
C SER A 68 -3.79 1.46 7.59
N CYS A 69 -4.50 2.59 7.56
CA CYS A 69 -5.86 2.68 6.99
C CYS A 69 -6.32 4.13 6.79
N PRO A 70 -7.31 4.39 5.91
CA PRO A 70 -7.70 5.75 5.51
C PRO A 70 -8.22 6.67 6.63
N VAL A 71 -8.62 6.10 7.77
CA VAL A 71 -9.17 6.85 8.91
C VAL A 71 -8.08 7.35 9.86
N LEU A 72 -6.84 6.87 9.72
CA LEU A 72 -5.72 7.33 10.52
C LEU A 72 -4.98 8.49 9.83
N THR A 73 -4.47 9.39 10.65
CA THR A 73 -3.51 10.42 10.25
C THR A 73 -2.39 10.44 11.30
N PRO A 74 -1.19 10.94 10.98
CA PRO A 74 -0.13 11.02 11.98
C PRO A 74 -0.57 11.82 13.21
N ALA A 75 -1.37 12.88 12.99
CA ALA A 75 -1.94 13.70 14.06
C ALA A 75 -2.96 12.95 14.93
N ARG A 76 -3.84 12.13 14.33
CA ARG A 76 -4.81 11.30 15.07
C ARG A 76 -4.13 10.26 15.95
N ILE A 77 -3.09 9.60 15.44
CA ILE A 77 -2.32 8.63 16.21
C ILE A 77 -1.57 9.36 17.34
N ALA A 78 -0.86 10.45 17.05
CA ALA A 78 -0.17 11.25 18.06
C ALA A 78 -1.12 11.76 19.15
N GLY A 79 -2.33 12.17 18.78
CA GLY A 79 -3.37 12.60 19.72
C GLY A 79 -3.79 11.50 20.69
N GLN A 80 -3.93 10.27 20.20
CA GLN A 80 -4.28 9.13 21.04
C GLN A 80 -3.12 8.70 21.95
N LEU A 81 -1.89 8.63 21.43
CA LEU A 81 -0.70 8.33 22.25
C LEU A 81 -0.52 9.37 23.38
N MET A 82 -0.77 10.65 23.08
CA MET A 82 -0.72 11.72 24.06
C MET A 82 -1.78 11.53 25.15
N ALA A 83 -3.01 11.19 24.77
CA ALA A 83 -4.09 10.96 25.74
C ALA A 83 -3.89 9.68 26.58
N GLU A 84 -3.22 8.66 26.03
CA GLU A 84 -2.97 7.39 26.73
C GLU A 84 -1.83 7.47 27.73
N SER A 85 -0.67 7.97 27.29
CA SER A 85 0.56 7.88 28.06
C SER A 85 1.36 9.18 28.12
N GLY A 86 0.89 10.26 27.50
CA GLY A 86 1.71 11.46 27.30
C GLY A 86 2.94 11.18 26.43
N LEU A 87 2.83 10.28 25.45
CA LEU A 87 3.95 9.80 24.60
C LEU A 87 5.06 9.06 25.37
N ASP A 88 4.85 8.69 26.64
CA ASP A 88 5.82 7.92 27.42
C ASP A 88 5.78 6.43 27.07
N ASN A 89 6.90 5.88 26.57
CA ASN A 89 7.04 4.47 26.25
C ASN A 89 7.28 3.56 27.46
N ARG A 90 7.48 4.13 28.65
CA ARG A 90 7.65 3.40 29.91
C ARG A 90 6.42 3.46 30.81
N ALA A 91 5.31 4.04 30.34
CA ALA A 91 4.08 4.13 31.12
C ALA A 91 3.60 2.75 31.62
N GLU A 92 3.60 2.56 32.95
CA GLU A 92 3.17 1.31 33.59
C GLU A 92 1.64 1.22 33.75
N LYS A 93 0.95 2.35 33.61
CA LYS A 93 -0.51 2.45 33.58
C LYS A 93 -0.91 3.63 32.71
N THR A 94 -1.82 3.40 31.78
CA THR A 94 -2.35 4.40 30.84
C THR A 94 -3.83 4.66 31.11
N THR A 95 -4.37 5.70 30.47
CA THR A 95 -5.77 6.13 30.64
C THR A 95 -6.77 4.99 30.37
N SER A 96 -6.54 4.18 29.34
CA SER A 96 -7.40 3.02 29.03
C SER A 96 -7.04 1.75 29.82
N GLY A 97 -6.07 1.82 30.74
CA GLY A 97 -5.70 0.70 31.61
C GLY A 97 -4.71 -0.30 31.00
N GLY A 98 -4.04 0.05 29.90
CA GLY A 98 -2.90 -0.73 29.37
C GLY A 98 -1.54 -0.11 29.72
N ARG A 99 -0.50 -0.43 28.93
CA ARG A 99 0.90 -0.06 29.20
C ARG A 99 1.66 0.38 27.96
N GLY A 100 2.78 1.07 28.16
CA GLY A 100 3.66 1.59 27.12
C GLY A 100 3.05 2.78 26.38
N ILE A 101 3.72 3.22 25.32
CA ILE A 101 3.37 4.48 24.61
C ILE A 101 1.94 4.50 24.05
N ALA A 102 1.42 3.32 23.73
CA ALA A 102 0.14 3.16 23.07
C ALA A 102 -0.98 2.67 24.00
N GLY A 103 -0.69 2.40 25.27
CA GLY A 103 -1.72 1.96 26.23
C GLY A 103 -2.42 0.64 25.89
N LEU A 104 -1.81 -0.24 25.08
CA LEU A 104 -2.41 -1.54 24.76
C LEU A 104 -2.44 -2.45 26.00
N ARG A 105 -3.58 -3.10 26.24
CA ARG A 105 -3.73 -4.16 27.25
C ARG A 105 -2.92 -5.40 26.89
N ASP A 106 -2.76 -6.35 27.81
CA ASP A 106 -1.92 -7.54 27.61
C ASP A 106 -2.42 -8.48 26.51
N GLY A 107 -3.73 -8.68 26.41
CA GLY A 107 -4.33 -9.39 25.29
C GLY A 107 -4.07 -8.68 23.95
N ASP A 108 -4.32 -7.37 23.90
CA ASP A 108 -4.22 -6.59 22.67
C ASP A 108 -2.78 -6.53 22.15
N TRP A 109 -1.80 -6.32 23.02
CA TRP A 109 -0.40 -6.34 22.61
C TRP A 109 0.06 -7.69 22.07
N LYS A 110 -0.42 -8.79 22.66
CA LYS A 110 -0.12 -10.13 22.15
C LYS A 110 -0.63 -10.31 20.73
N SER A 111 -1.79 -9.73 20.42
CA SER A 111 -2.44 -9.81 19.11
C SER A 111 -1.87 -8.84 18.08
N TRP A 112 -1.43 -7.65 18.51
CA TRP A 112 -1.11 -6.53 17.61
C TRP A 112 0.36 -6.15 17.56
N LYS A 113 1.25 -6.85 18.27
CA LYS A 113 2.69 -6.58 18.15
C LYS A 113 3.14 -6.80 16.68
N PRO A 114 3.90 -5.87 16.09
CA PRO A 114 4.21 -5.90 14.66
C PRO A 114 5.24 -6.97 14.26
N TRP A 115 6.01 -7.51 15.21
CA TRP A 115 6.91 -8.65 14.97
C TRP A 115 7.03 -9.53 16.24
N PRO A 116 7.42 -10.82 16.13
CA PRO A 116 7.42 -11.75 17.27
C PRO A 116 8.28 -11.31 18.45
N ALA A 117 9.45 -10.73 18.19
CA ALA A 117 10.40 -10.25 19.20
C ALA A 117 10.10 -8.81 19.69
N ALA A 118 9.03 -8.18 19.21
CA ALA A 118 8.70 -6.80 19.58
C ALA A 118 8.48 -6.68 21.09
N GLN A 119 9.14 -5.70 21.69
CA GLN A 119 9.01 -5.37 23.11
C GLN A 119 8.09 -4.17 23.30
N ARG A 120 7.34 -4.15 24.40
CA ARG A 120 6.43 -3.03 24.73
C ARG A 120 7.16 -1.70 24.94
N SER A 121 8.42 -1.77 25.36
CA SER A 121 9.30 -0.63 25.52
C SER A 121 9.77 -0.04 24.18
N ASP A 122 9.61 -0.77 23.07
CA ASP A 122 9.92 -0.27 21.74
C ASP A 122 8.80 0.68 21.28
N THR A 123 9.17 1.96 21.21
CA THR A 123 8.31 3.04 20.75
C THR A 123 7.72 2.75 19.36
N SER A 124 8.52 2.25 18.42
CA SER A 124 8.06 1.99 17.06
C SER A 124 7.02 0.87 17.05
N ALA A 125 7.27 -0.19 17.82
CA ALA A 125 6.35 -1.31 17.93
C ALA A 125 5.01 -0.91 18.58
N GLY A 126 5.07 -0.08 19.63
CA GLY A 126 3.89 0.47 20.29
C GLY A 126 2.99 1.27 19.34
N ILE A 127 3.58 2.17 18.56
CA ILE A 127 2.84 3.03 17.63
C ILE A 127 2.19 2.22 16.50
N LEU A 128 2.92 1.26 15.92
CA LEU A 128 2.38 0.39 14.86
C LEU A 128 1.27 -0.53 15.38
N ALA A 129 1.45 -1.14 16.56
CA ALA A 129 0.44 -1.98 17.19
C ALA A 129 -0.87 -1.22 17.43
N LEU A 130 -0.79 0.03 17.90
CA LEU A 130 -1.95 0.89 18.06
C LEU A 130 -2.66 1.12 16.73
N ALA A 131 -1.93 1.49 15.68
CA ALA A 131 -2.51 1.75 14.38
C ALA A 131 -3.24 0.52 13.81
N HIS A 132 -2.63 -0.66 13.92
CA HIS A 132 -3.26 -1.92 13.49
C HIS A 132 -4.56 -2.20 14.26
N GLN A 133 -4.54 -2.09 15.58
CA GLN A 133 -5.73 -2.29 16.41
C GLN A 133 -6.84 -1.28 16.07
N MET A 134 -6.48 -0.01 15.89
CA MET A 134 -7.43 1.05 15.55
C MET A 134 -8.08 0.80 14.19
N CYS A 135 -7.30 0.40 13.19
CA CYS A 135 -7.81 0.05 11.88
C CYS A 135 -8.72 -1.20 11.92
N ASP A 136 -8.37 -2.21 12.70
CA ASP A 136 -9.20 -3.40 12.90
C ASP A 136 -10.55 -3.05 13.54
N PHE A 137 -10.58 -2.23 14.59
CA PHE A 137 -11.83 -1.72 15.16
C PHE A 137 -12.69 -1.00 14.11
N THR A 138 -12.08 -0.17 13.26
CA THR A 138 -12.85 0.55 12.21
C THR A 138 -13.45 -0.40 11.17
N GLY A 139 -12.77 -1.51 10.86
CA GLY A 139 -13.28 -2.56 10.00
C GLY A 139 -14.48 -3.28 10.64
N GLN A 140 -14.32 -3.72 11.88
CA GLN A 140 -15.37 -4.43 12.62
C GLN A 140 -16.62 -3.56 12.83
N LEU A 141 -16.46 -2.28 13.18
CA LEU A 141 -17.56 -1.33 13.35
C LEU A 141 -18.32 -1.09 12.03
N ARG A 142 -17.61 -1.03 10.91
CA ARG A 142 -18.23 -0.92 9.58
C ARG A 142 -19.04 -2.15 9.21
N VAL A 143 -18.47 -3.34 9.43
CA VAL A 143 -19.17 -4.62 9.20
C VAL A 143 -20.41 -4.74 10.08
N ALA A 144 -20.32 -4.27 11.33
CA ALA A 144 -21.45 -4.20 12.25
C ALA A 144 -22.50 -3.11 11.89
N GLY A 145 -22.26 -2.31 10.84
CA GLY A 145 -23.17 -1.27 10.39
C GLY A 145 -23.24 -0.05 11.32
N VAL A 146 -22.25 0.16 12.18
CA VAL A 146 -22.26 1.26 13.14
C VAL A 146 -22.01 2.59 12.42
N THR A 147 -23.01 3.47 12.42
CA THR A 147 -22.97 4.74 11.69
C THR A 147 -22.31 5.85 12.52
N GLY A 148 -21.48 6.69 11.90
CA GLY A 148 -20.82 7.82 12.56
C GLY A 148 -19.36 7.98 12.14
N ASP A 149 -18.64 8.86 12.83
CA ASP A 149 -17.18 9.01 12.65
C ASP A 149 -16.48 7.73 13.11
N GLN A 150 -16.05 6.94 12.13
CA GLN A 150 -15.43 5.63 12.33
C GLN A 150 -14.16 5.69 13.17
N TRP A 151 -13.40 6.79 13.08
CA TRP A 151 -12.20 6.95 13.90
C TRP A 151 -12.58 7.20 15.36
N ARG A 152 -13.54 8.11 15.62
CA ARG A 152 -14.02 8.37 17.00
C ARG A 152 -14.66 7.14 17.65
N LEU A 153 -15.41 6.35 16.87
CA LEU A 153 -15.98 5.08 17.35
C LEU A 153 -14.88 4.06 17.69
N ALA A 154 -13.83 3.97 16.89
CA ALA A 154 -12.69 3.10 17.19
C ALA A 154 -11.88 3.57 18.41
N VAL A 155 -11.75 4.88 18.62
CA VAL A 155 -11.14 5.44 19.84
C VAL A 155 -11.98 5.05 21.07
N ALA A 156 -13.30 5.10 20.97
CA ALA A 156 -14.19 4.61 22.02
C ALA A 156 -14.03 3.11 22.25
N ALA A 157 -13.96 2.31 21.18
CA ALA A 157 -13.80 0.85 21.25
C ALA A 157 -12.47 0.45 21.90
N PHE A 158 -11.41 1.22 21.66
CA PHE A 158 -10.13 1.05 22.34
C PHE A 158 -10.27 1.29 23.87
N HIS A 159 -10.98 2.36 24.25
CA HIS A 159 -11.12 2.75 25.65
C HIS A 159 -11.97 1.77 26.47
N ILE A 160 -13.18 1.47 25.99
CA ILE A 160 -14.20 0.72 26.76
C ILE A 160 -14.56 -0.64 26.15
N GLY A 161 -13.95 -1.01 25.03
CA GLY A 161 -14.20 -2.26 24.32
C GLY A 161 -15.19 -2.12 23.16
N LEU A 162 -14.95 -2.89 22.10
CA LEU A 162 -15.78 -2.92 20.90
C LEU A 162 -17.25 -3.29 21.16
N PRO A 163 -17.61 -4.28 22.01
CA PRO A 163 -19.01 -4.65 22.24
C PRO A 163 -19.86 -3.49 22.76
N ALA A 164 -19.30 -2.66 23.66
CA ALA A 164 -20.01 -1.52 24.22
C ALA A 164 -20.35 -0.44 23.17
N VAL A 165 -19.46 -0.26 22.18
CA VAL A 165 -19.69 0.69 21.07
C VAL A 165 -20.70 0.13 20.07
N THR A 166 -20.60 -1.16 19.75
CA THR A 166 -21.54 -1.82 18.83
C THR A 166 -22.95 -1.87 19.40
N GLU A 167 -23.11 -2.19 20.69
CA GLU A 167 -24.41 -2.20 21.37
C GLU A 167 -25.03 -0.79 21.43
N ALA A 168 -24.23 0.23 21.71
CA ALA A 168 -24.71 1.61 21.74
C ALA A 168 -25.01 2.18 20.34
N ASN A 169 -24.41 1.62 19.28
CA ASN A 169 -24.45 2.13 17.90
C ASN A 169 -24.03 3.61 17.78
N ARG A 170 -23.14 4.06 18.68
CA ARG A 170 -22.62 5.44 18.79
C ARG A 170 -21.40 5.44 19.72
N VAL A 171 -20.74 6.58 19.89
CA VAL A 171 -19.78 6.77 20.99
C VAL A 171 -20.55 6.76 22.32
N PRO A 172 -20.31 5.79 23.23
CA PRO A 172 -21.02 5.74 24.51
C PRO A 172 -20.63 6.87 25.44
N ASP A 173 -21.54 7.30 26.32
CA ASP A 173 -21.31 8.44 27.23
C ASP A 173 -20.11 8.19 28.17
N ALA A 174 -19.89 6.92 28.55
CA ALA A 174 -18.74 6.49 29.34
C ALA A 174 -17.38 6.65 28.63
N ALA A 175 -17.35 6.83 27.31
CA ALA A 175 -16.14 7.07 26.53
C ALA A 175 -16.06 8.47 25.92
N ALA A 176 -17.11 9.29 26.06
CA ALA A 176 -17.21 10.58 25.37
C ALA A 176 -16.06 11.54 25.75
N GLU A 177 -15.76 11.66 27.05
CA GLU A 177 -14.68 12.53 27.55
C GLU A 177 -13.31 12.12 26.99
N TYR A 178 -13.01 10.82 27.00
CA TYR A 178 -11.77 10.30 26.44
C TYR A 178 -11.66 10.56 24.92
N VAL A 179 -12.73 10.29 24.17
CA VAL A 179 -12.75 10.50 22.71
C VAL A 179 -12.58 11.98 22.37
N ASP A 180 -13.18 12.88 23.15
CA ASP A 180 -13.03 14.33 22.97
C ASP A 180 -11.62 14.80 23.31
N GLN A 181 -11.01 14.27 24.36
CA GLN A 181 -9.61 14.54 24.71
C GLN A 181 -8.65 14.10 23.59
N VAL A 182 -8.82 12.90 23.05
CA VAL A 182 -8.03 12.39 21.92
C VAL A 182 -8.23 13.26 20.67
N SER A 183 -9.47 13.67 20.40
CA SER A 183 -9.81 14.57 19.28
C SER A 183 -9.19 15.95 19.43
N ALA A 184 -9.15 16.48 20.64
CA ALA A 184 -8.53 17.76 20.94
C ALA A 184 -7.00 17.71 20.69
N TYR A 185 -6.31 16.67 21.18
CA TYR A 185 -4.88 16.50 20.89
C TYR A 185 -4.60 16.25 19.41
N ALA A 186 -5.44 15.47 18.72
CA ALA A 186 -5.31 15.28 17.27
C ALA A 186 -5.46 16.61 16.51
N GLY A 187 -6.39 17.47 16.95
CA GLY A 187 -6.57 18.82 16.43
C GLY A 187 -5.39 19.74 16.74
N TYR A 188 -4.75 19.60 17.90
CA TYR A 188 -3.50 20.31 18.24
C TYR A 188 -2.36 19.90 17.31
N TYR A 189 -2.06 18.59 17.21
CA TYR A 189 -0.98 18.10 16.36
C TYR A 189 -1.20 18.42 14.88
N GLY A 190 -2.43 18.33 14.38
CA GLY A 190 -2.76 18.64 12.98
C GLY A 190 -2.51 20.10 12.56
N LYS A 191 -2.39 21.03 13.51
CA LYS A 191 -2.04 22.44 13.24
C LYS A 191 -0.53 22.65 13.09
N LEU A 192 0.30 21.71 13.55
CA LEU A 192 1.74 21.84 13.49
C LEU A 192 2.25 21.52 12.08
N LYS A 193 3.26 22.27 11.62
CA LYS A 193 3.83 22.11 10.27
C LYS A 193 4.35 20.68 10.00
N GLN A 194 4.95 20.06 11.02
CA GLN A 194 5.46 18.68 10.94
C GLN A 194 4.38 17.62 10.70
N PHE A 195 3.10 17.97 10.90
CA PHE A 195 1.92 17.12 10.64
C PHE A 195 1.11 17.59 9.41
N GLY A 196 1.64 18.55 8.62
CA GLY A 196 0.97 19.06 7.41
C GLY A 196 0.10 20.29 7.61
N GLY A 197 0.21 20.99 8.75
CA GLY A 197 -0.55 22.21 9.03
C GLY A 197 -0.22 23.38 8.08
N ALA A 198 -1.27 23.84 7.37
CA ALA A 198 -1.39 24.92 6.38
C ALA A 198 -1.10 24.58 4.89
N GLY A 199 -2.15 24.11 4.19
CA GLY A 199 -2.44 24.45 2.80
C GLY A 199 -1.97 23.48 1.71
N THR A 200 -2.73 22.42 1.45
CA THR A 200 -3.01 21.94 0.07
C THR A 200 -4.15 20.92 0.07
N THR A 201 -4.93 20.97 -1.00
CA THR A 201 -5.93 19.99 -1.43
C THR A 201 -5.56 18.54 -1.12
N ALA A 202 -6.56 17.77 -0.68
CA ALA A 202 -6.48 16.32 -0.54
C ALA A 202 -5.82 15.71 -1.79
N PRO A 203 -4.79 14.85 -1.65
CA PRO A 203 -4.18 14.21 -2.80
C PRO A 203 -5.24 13.36 -3.50
N THR A 204 -5.47 13.64 -4.78
CA THR A 204 -5.94 12.60 -5.71
C THR A 204 -4.94 11.44 -5.58
N LEU A 205 -5.42 10.26 -5.20
CA LEU A 205 -4.57 9.08 -5.04
C LEU A 205 -3.74 8.90 -6.33
N PRO A 206 -2.40 8.98 -6.25
CA PRO A 206 -1.57 8.78 -7.42
C PRO A 206 -1.72 7.34 -7.92
N ALA A 207 -1.51 7.15 -9.23
CA ALA A 207 -1.32 5.82 -9.80
C ALA A 207 -0.27 5.07 -8.97
N VAL A 208 -0.50 3.78 -8.69
CA VAL A 208 0.44 2.94 -7.92
C VAL A 208 1.79 2.96 -8.65
N GLU A 209 2.75 3.71 -8.11
CA GLU A 209 4.09 3.84 -8.69
C GLU A 209 4.88 2.57 -8.40
N ALA A 210 5.33 1.89 -9.44
CA ALA A 210 6.04 0.62 -9.31
C ALA A 210 7.37 0.82 -8.56
N LYS A 211 7.60 0.00 -7.53
CA LYS A 211 8.85 0.00 -6.74
C LYS A 211 9.67 -1.25 -7.04
N HIS A 212 10.99 -1.19 -6.89
CA HIS A 212 11.81 -2.38 -7.00
C HIS A 212 11.41 -3.42 -5.95
N VAL A 213 11.43 -4.72 -6.29
CA VAL A 213 11.23 -5.76 -5.29
C VAL A 213 12.39 -5.69 -4.29
N PRO A 214 12.12 -5.51 -2.97
CA PRO A 214 13.17 -5.53 -1.97
C PRO A 214 14.01 -6.80 -2.08
N ALA A 215 15.33 -6.69 -1.99
CA ALA A 215 16.24 -7.82 -2.24
C ALA A 215 15.94 -9.03 -1.35
N ALA A 216 15.50 -8.80 -0.10
CA ALA A 216 15.10 -9.85 0.84
C ALA A 216 13.88 -10.66 0.38
N TYR A 217 12.98 -10.06 -0.41
CA TYR A 217 11.75 -10.70 -0.87
C TYR A 217 11.89 -11.39 -2.22
N VAL A 218 12.93 -11.09 -3.00
CA VAL A 218 13.19 -11.72 -4.30
C VAL A 218 13.12 -13.25 -4.25
N PRO A 219 13.84 -13.97 -3.35
CA PRO A 219 13.76 -15.43 -3.32
C PRO A 219 12.35 -15.94 -3.00
N LEU A 220 11.64 -15.27 -2.08
CA LEU A 220 10.26 -15.63 -1.69
C LEU A 220 9.27 -15.41 -2.84
N VAL A 221 9.44 -14.32 -3.60
CA VAL A 221 8.62 -14.00 -4.77
C VAL A 221 8.87 -14.98 -5.90
N VAL A 222 10.13 -15.38 -6.10
CA VAL A 222 10.49 -16.43 -7.07
C VAL A 222 9.87 -17.77 -6.69
N GLU A 223 9.96 -18.16 -5.41
CA GLU A 223 9.35 -19.38 -4.89
C GLU A 223 7.83 -19.38 -5.09
N ALA A 224 7.15 -18.35 -4.62
CA ALA A 224 5.70 -18.19 -4.78
C ALA A 224 5.26 -18.15 -6.25
N GLY A 225 6.05 -17.53 -7.11
CA GLY A 225 5.83 -17.45 -8.55
C GLY A 225 6.31 -18.67 -9.33
N SER A 226 6.69 -19.76 -8.66
CA SER A 226 7.11 -21.01 -9.30
C SER A 226 6.25 -22.20 -8.89
N VAL A 227 5.16 -21.96 -8.14
CA VAL A 227 4.25 -23.01 -7.64
C VAL A 227 3.49 -23.68 -8.78
N CYS A 228 3.01 -22.90 -9.75
CA CYS A 228 2.44 -23.41 -11.00
C CYS A 228 2.59 -22.44 -12.17
N GLU A 229 2.42 -22.96 -13.39
CA GLU A 229 2.73 -22.27 -14.65
C GLU A 229 2.05 -20.90 -14.79
N GLN A 230 0.83 -20.78 -14.29
CA GLN A 230 0.03 -19.57 -14.41
C GLN A 230 0.50 -18.47 -13.45
N VAL A 231 1.00 -18.84 -12.26
CA VAL A 231 1.45 -17.90 -11.23
C VAL A 231 2.95 -17.64 -11.44
N THR A 232 3.30 -16.53 -12.08
CA THR A 232 4.72 -16.20 -12.38
C THR A 232 5.33 -15.26 -11.33
N PRO A 233 6.67 -15.22 -11.14
CA PRO A 233 7.29 -14.32 -10.16
C PRO A 233 7.02 -12.83 -10.42
N PRO A 234 7.04 -12.33 -11.68
CA PRO A 234 6.59 -10.98 -11.98
C PRO A 234 5.13 -10.70 -11.58
N LEU A 235 4.24 -11.67 -11.73
CA LEU A 235 2.84 -11.52 -11.34
C LEU A 235 2.66 -11.45 -9.82
N VAL A 236 3.39 -12.30 -9.07
CA VAL A 236 3.41 -12.24 -7.61
C VAL A 236 3.95 -10.88 -7.15
N ALA A 237 5.08 -10.41 -7.71
CA ALA A 237 5.62 -9.09 -7.42
C ALA A 237 4.60 -7.97 -7.71
N ALA A 238 3.90 -8.06 -8.83
CA ALA A 238 2.88 -7.11 -9.23
C ALA A 238 1.70 -7.06 -8.27
N GLN A 239 1.22 -8.22 -7.83
CA GLN A 239 0.16 -8.34 -6.85
C GLN A 239 0.58 -7.74 -5.51
N LEU A 240 1.75 -8.10 -4.98
CA LEU A 240 2.31 -7.53 -3.76
C LEU A 240 2.48 -6.00 -3.85
N MET A 241 2.94 -5.49 -4.99
CA MET A 241 3.07 -4.05 -5.21
C MET A 241 1.71 -3.34 -5.25
N ALA A 242 0.74 -3.89 -5.99
CA ALA A 242 -0.60 -3.32 -6.11
C ALA A 242 -1.35 -3.31 -4.78
N GLN A 243 -1.16 -4.35 -3.98
CA GLN A 243 -1.85 -4.58 -2.74
C GLN A 243 -1.19 -3.88 -1.56
N SER A 244 0.14 -3.99 -1.41
CA SER A 244 0.86 -3.43 -0.28
C SER A 244 1.95 -2.43 -0.60
N GLY A 245 2.47 -2.44 -1.82
CA GLY A 245 3.68 -1.70 -2.15
C GLY A 245 4.92 -2.30 -1.48
N PHE A 246 4.89 -3.62 -1.24
CA PHE A 246 5.85 -4.41 -0.48
C PHE A 246 5.93 -4.06 1.02
N ASP A 247 4.88 -3.48 1.58
CA ASP A 247 4.81 -3.18 3.01
C ASP A 247 4.26 -4.40 3.79
N ALA A 248 5.16 -5.09 4.49
CA ALA A 248 4.84 -6.23 5.35
C ALA A 248 3.87 -5.92 6.48
N ASN A 249 3.74 -4.65 6.88
CA ASN A 249 2.91 -4.23 7.99
C ASN A 249 1.61 -3.57 7.53
N ARG A 250 1.25 -3.71 6.26
CA ARG A 250 0.04 -3.07 5.74
C ARG A 250 -1.23 -3.80 6.21
N LEU A 251 -2.19 -3.01 6.68
CA LEU A 251 -3.56 -3.46 6.91
C LEU A 251 -4.45 -2.79 5.83
N GLY A 252 -5.33 -3.55 5.20
CA GLY A 252 -6.20 -3.08 4.15
C GLY A 252 -7.52 -2.54 4.71
N PRO A 253 -8.25 -1.74 3.91
CA PRO A 253 -9.49 -1.10 4.37
C PRO A 253 -10.60 -2.09 4.72
N ALA A 254 -10.53 -3.34 4.24
CA ALA A 254 -11.47 -4.42 4.58
C ALA A 254 -10.87 -5.47 5.53
N GLY A 255 -9.77 -5.15 6.22
CA GLY A 255 -9.14 -6.05 7.18
C GLY A 255 -8.10 -7.01 6.58
N GLN A 256 -7.67 -6.77 5.34
CA GLN A 256 -6.58 -7.50 4.71
C GLN A 256 -5.24 -7.30 5.43
N ARG A 257 -4.44 -8.33 5.65
CA ARG A 257 -3.24 -8.26 6.51
C ARG A 257 -1.96 -8.61 5.75
N GLY A 258 -0.86 -7.99 6.15
CA GLY A 258 0.48 -8.34 5.71
C GLY A 258 0.83 -7.88 4.29
N ILE A 259 2.02 -8.26 3.84
CA ILE A 259 2.56 -7.88 2.52
C ILE A 259 1.67 -8.33 1.36
N ALA A 260 0.96 -9.45 1.52
CA ALA A 260 0.05 -10.01 0.53
C ALA A 260 -1.41 -9.62 0.72
N GLN A 261 -1.72 -8.79 1.72
CA GLN A 261 -3.10 -8.33 1.99
C GLN A 261 -4.11 -9.51 2.06
N PHE A 262 -3.76 -10.57 2.79
CA PHE A 262 -4.68 -11.68 3.02
C PHE A 262 -5.88 -11.24 3.85
N LEU A 263 -7.09 -11.53 3.37
CA LEU A 263 -8.27 -11.50 4.22
C LEU A 263 -8.15 -12.60 5.31
N PRO A 264 -8.67 -12.37 6.54
CA PRO A 264 -8.62 -13.37 7.59
C PRO A 264 -9.19 -14.74 7.19
N GLU A 265 -10.25 -14.76 6.38
CA GLU A 265 -10.90 -15.97 5.90
C GLU A 265 -10.01 -16.74 4.93
N VAL A 266 -9.31 -16.03 4.04
CA VAL A 266 -8.35 -16.65 3.10
C VAL A 266 -7.13 -17.17 3.86
N TRP A 267 -6.61 -16.41 4.83
CA TRP A 267 -5.50 -16.88 5.67
C TRP A 267 -5.87 -18.10 6.51
N GLN A 268 -7.13 -18.25 6.92
CA GLN A 268 -7.58 -19.45 7.62
C GLN A 268 -7.50 -20.72 6.76
N SER A 269 -7.69 -20.59 5.44
CA SER A 269 -7.63 -21.71 4.50
C SER A 269 -6.21 -22.07 4.07
N TYR A 270 -5.35 -21.08 3.88
CA TYR A 270 -4.02 -21.27 3.27
C TYR A 270 -2.85 -21.09 4.25
N GLY A 271 -3.04 -20.36 5.34
CA GLY A 271 -1.99 -20.06 6.30
C GLY A 271 -1.51 -21.32 7.03
N PRO A 272 -0.20 -21.57 7.13
CA PRO A 272 0.31 -22.73 7.83
C PRO A 272 0.01 -22.63 9.34
N THR A 273 -0.16 -23.79 9.98
CA THR A 273 -0.41 -23.84 11.43
C THR A 273 0.73 -23.17 12.21
N GLY A 274 0.41 -22.16 13.00
CA GLY A 274 1.40 -21.39 13.78
C GLY A 274 2.14 -20.30 12.98
N GLY A 275 1.87 -20.16 11.68
CA GLY A 275 2.40 -19.09 10.85
C GLY A 275 1.68 -17.75 11.04
N SER A 276 2.38 -16.66 10.77
CA SER A 276 1.84 -15.30 10.87
C SER A 276 1.71 -14.63 9.50
N VAL A 277 0.54 -14.03 9.24
CA VAL A 277 0.27 -13.25 8.02
C VAL A 277 1.17 -12.02 7.87
N TRP A 278 1.79 -11.58 8.97
CA TRP A 278 2.68 -10.41 9.02
C TRP A 278 4.14 -10.74 8.73
N GLU A 279 4.49 -12.03 8.64
CA GLU A 279 5.85 -12.50 8.33
C GLU A 279 5.98 -12.71 6.82
N PRO A 280 6.74 -11.87 6.09
CA PRO A 280 6.86 -12.01 4.62
C PRO A 280 7.37 -13.38 4.19
N GLU A 281 8.23 -14.00 4.99
CA GLU A 281 8.79 -15.34 4.75
C GLU A 281 7.73 -16.45 4.76
N VAL A 282 6.58 -16.19 5.41
CA VAL A 282 5.42 -17.09 5.42
C VAL A 282 4.38 -16.60 4.42
N ALA A 283 4.05 -15.31 4.46
CA ALA A 283 2.96 -14.74 3.68
C ALA A 283 3.20 -14.74 2.16
N ILE A 284 4.44 -14.53 1.69
CA ILE A 284 4.72 -14.50 0.25
C ILE A 284 4.62 -15.92 -0.37
N PRO A 285 5.25 -16.97 0.18
CA PRO A 285 5.05 -18.34 -0.33
C PRO A 285 3.58 -18.77 -0.29
N THR A 286 2.87 -18.52 0.82
CA THR A 286 1.43 -18.82 0.94
C THR A 286 0.57 -18.09 -0.10
N LEU A 287 0.99 -16.90 -0.56
CA LEU A 287 0.30 -16.21 -1.65
C LEU A 287 0.41 -16.99 -2.96
N GLY A 288 1.57 -17.57 -3.25
CA GLY A 288 1.78 -18.42 -4.43
C GLY A 288 0.85 -19.63 -4.42
N ASP A 289 0.81 -20.35 -3.31
CA ASP A 289 -0.07 -21.51 -3.12
C ASP A 289 -1.55 -21.13 -3.28
N ALA A 290 -1.98 -20.06 -2.60
CA ALA A 290 -3.37 -19.60 -2.65
C ALA A 290 -3.78 -19.19 -4.08
N MET A 291 -2.92 -18.47 -4.79
CA MET A 291 -3.21 -18.08 -6.17
C MET A 291 -3.24 -19.27 -7.12
N CYS A 292 -2.38 -20.27 -6.90
CA CYS A 292 -2.36 -21.47 -7.73
C CYS A 292 -3.66 -22.28 -7.61
N ASP A 293 -4.08 -22.55 -6.37
CA ASP A 293 -5.32 -23.29 -6.09
C ASP A 293 -6.55 -22.55 -6.64
N LEU A 294 -6.60 -21.21 -6.47
CA LEU A 294 -7.71 -20.40 -6.99
C LEU A 294 -7.80 -20.42 -8.52
N VAL A 295 -6.67 -20.47 -9.22
CA VAL A 295 -6.64 -20.59 -10.69
C VAL A 295 -7.22 -21.93 -11.13
N GLU A 296 -6.83 -23.03 -10.47
CA GLU A 296 -7.35 -24.36 -10.78
C GLU A 296 -8.86 -24.45 -10.48
N GLU A 297 -9.28 -23.99 -9.30
CA GLU A 297 -10.65 -24.07 -8.82
C GLU A 297 -11.64 -23.24 -9.64
N LEU A 298 -11.18 -22.15 -10.27
CA LEU A 298 -12.00 -21.25 -11.09
C LEU A 298 -11.85 -21.48 -12.60
N SER A 299 -11.01 -22.43 -13.02
CA SER A 299 -10.77 -22.75 -14.44
C SER A 299 -12.02 -23.17 -15.23
N ALA A 300 -13.05 -23.66 -14.54
CA ALA A 300 -14.32 -24.07 -15.14
C ALA A 300 -15.33 -22.92 -15.37
N LEU A 301 -15.05 -21.71 -14.86
CA LEU A 301 -15.90 -20.55 -15.08
C LEU A 301 -15.52 -19.83 -16.37
N GLU A 302 -16.48 -19.10 -16.94
CA GLU A 302 -16.25 -18.32 -18.15
C GLU A 302 -15.39 -17.08 -17.84
N GLY A 303 -14.22 -16.96 -18.49
CA GLY A 303 -13.29 -15.85 -18.29
C GLY A 303 -11.82 -16.28 -18.30
N ASP A 304 -10.93 -15.34 -17.98
CA ASP A 304 -9.51 -15.64 -17.73
C ASP A 304 -9.36 -16.18 -16.29
N PRO A 305 -8.93 -17.45 -16.11
CA PRO A 305 -8.83 -18.05 -14.77
C PRO A 305 -7.92 -17.28 -13.81
N MET A 306 -6.88 -16.62 -14.30
CA MET A 306 -5.99 -15.81 -13.46
C MET A 306 -6.67 -14.52 -12.99
N LEU A 307 -7.44 -13.87 -13.87
CA LEU A 307 -8.20 -12.68 -13.48
C LEU A 307 -9.30 -13.03 -12.47
N LEU A 308 -9.95 -14.18 -12.65
CA LEU A 308 -10.94 -14.70 -11.71
C LEU A 308 -10.29 -15.06 -10.37
N ALA A 309 -9.09 -15.67 -10.36
CA ALA A 309 -8.34 -15.96 -9.15
C ALA A 309 -7.94 -14.68 -8.39
N LEU A 310 -7.42 -13.66 -9.09
CA LEU A 310 -7.08 -12.37 -8.48
C LEU A 310 -8.30 -11.65 -7.90
N ALA A 311 -9.46 -11.73 -8.57
CA ALA A 311 -10.72 -11.21 -8.06
C ALA A 311 -11.18 -11.99 -6.82
N ALA A 312 -11.12 -13.33 -6.87
CA ALA A 312 -11.50 -14.20 -5.76
C ALA A 312 -10.60 -14.03 -4.54
N TYR A 313 -9.31 -13.80 -4.73
CA TYR A 313 -8.36 -13.52 -3.65
C TYR A 313 -8.72 -12.22 -2.92
N ARG A 314 -9.15 -11.19 -3.67
CA ARG A 314 -9.46 -9.86 -3.15
C ARG A 314 -10.85 -9.77 -2.52
N ASP A 315 -11.85 -10.28 -3.22
CA ASP A 315 -13.28 -10.08 -2.94
C ASP A 315 -13.96 -11.35 -2.41
N GLY A 316 -13.24 -12.46 -2.35
CA GLY A 316 -13.71 -13.77 -1.89
C GLY A 316 -14.21 -14.66 -3.03
N ILE A 317 -13.83 -15.94 -2.99
CA ILE A 317 -14.16 -16.93 -4.02
C ILE A 317 -15.68 -17.15 -4.19
N THR A 318 -16.45 -17.06 -3.11
CA THR A 318 -17.90 -17.24 -3.14
C THR A 318 -18.60 -16.15 -3.94
N ALA A 319 -18.13 -14.90 -3.86
CA ALA A 319 -18.68 -13.78 -4.62
C ALA A 319 -18.47 -13.98 -6.13
N VAL A 320 -17.25 -14.37 -6.53
CA VAL A 320 -16.93 -14.65 -7.94
C VAL A 320 -17.79 -15.80 -8.49
N ARG A 321 -17.98 -16.87 -7.71
CA ARG A 321 -18.85 -18.00 -8.09
C ARG A 321 -20.31 -17.62 -8.27
N GLN A 322 -20.88 -16.87 -7.32
CA GLN A 322 -22.29 -16.45 -7.37
C GLN A 322 -22.58 -15.50 -8.53
N SER A 323 -21.59 -14.69 -8.89
CA SER A 323 -21.66 -13.76 -10.01
C SER A 323 -21.49 -14.44 -11.39
N GLY A 324 -21.19 -15.74 -11.41
CA GLY A 324 -20.86 -16.48 -12.63
C GLY A 324 -19.57 -16.01 -13.31
N GLY A 325 -18.65 -15.40 -12.56
CA GLY A 325 -17.41 -14.81 -13.10
C GLY A 325 -17.53 -13.34 -13.52
N THR A 326 -18.63 -12.65 -13.20
CA THR A 326 -18.75 -11.21 -13.49
C THR A 326 -17.97 -10.38 -12.47
N ILE A 327 -17.06 -9.52 -12.96
CA ILE A 327 -16.16 -8.70 -12.15
C ILE A 327 -16.66 -7.26 -12.17
N ASP A 328 -16.73 -6.60 -11.00
CA ASP A 328 -17.16 -5.21 -10.93
C ASP A 328 -16.05 -4.23 -11.35
N ARG A 329 -16.44 -2.99 -11.67
CA ARG A 329 -15.54 -1.95 -12.20
C ARG A 329 -14.36 -1.61 -11.29
N HIS A 330 -14.52 -1.69 -9.96
CA HIS A 330 -13.41 -1.44 -9.04
C HIS A 330 -12.38 -2.55 -9.11
N THR A 331 -12.83 -3.81 -9.16
CA THR A 331 -11.94 -4.96 -9.30
C THR A 331 -11.30 -5.02 -10.68
N GLU A 332 -12.01 -4.70 -11.76
CA GLU A 332 -11.41 -4.54 -13.10
C GLU A 332 -10.27 -3.50 -13.13
N THR A 333 -10.39 -2.41 -12.36
CA THR A 333 -9.36 -1.37 -12.28
C THR A 333 -8.12 -1.85 -11.51
N PHE A 334 -8.33 -2.63 -10.46
CA PHE A 334 -7.25 -3.31 -9.75
C PHE A 334 -6.55 -4.34 -10.62
N LEU A 335 -7.29 -5.20 -11.33
CA LEU A 335 -6.75 -6.22 -12.23
C LEU A 335 -5.93 -5.60 -13.38
N ARG A 336 -6.40 -4.49 -13.96
CA ARG A 336 -5.61 -3.72 -14.94
C ARG A 336 -4.30 -3.20 -14.36
N SER A 337 -4.31 -2.78 -13.08
CA SER A 337 -3.11 -2.31 -12.40
C SER A 337 -2.12 -3.44 -12.14
N VAL A 338 -2.59 -4.60 -11.66
CA VAL A 338 -1.75 -5.80 -11.47
C VAL A 338 -1.15 -6.25 -12.80
N LYS A 339 -1.96 -6.33 -13.86
CA LYS A 339 -1.47 -6.68 -15.20
C LYS A 339 -0.41 -5.72 -15.69
N SER A 340 -0.67 -4.41 -15.58
CA SER A 340 0.30 -3.39 -15.98
C SER A 340 1.60 -3.52 -15.18
N LEU A 341 1.53 -3.77 -13.87
CA LEU A 341 2.70 -3.95 -13.00
C LEU A 341 3.48 -5.21 -13.33
N ALA A 342 2.80 -6.31 -13.70
CA ALA A 342 3.44 -7.57 -14.06
C ALA A 342 4.36 -7.40 -15.28
N ASP A 343 3.94 -6.61 -16.28
CA ASP A 343 4.78 -6.26 -17.43
C ASP A 343 6.04 -5.47 -17.01
N ILE A 344 5.93 -4.60 -15.99
CA ILE A 344 7.08 -3.86 -15.45
C ILE A 344 7.99 -4.79 -14.65
N TYR A 345 7.45 -5.67 -13.80
CA TYR A 345 8.25 -6.60 -13.00
C TYR A 345 8.92 -7.69 -13.84
N ALA A 346 8.40 -7.98 -15.03
CA ALA A 346 9.08 -8.84 -15.99
C ALA A 346 10.41 -8.26 -16.51
N LEU A 347 10.68 -6.97 -16.22
CA LEU A 347 11.97 -6.34 -16.48
C LEU A 347 13.00 -6.61 -15.38
N ASP A 348 12.58 -7.03 -14.19
CA ASP A 348 13.50 -7.41 -13.13
C ASP A 348 14.10 -8.79 -13.44
N SER A 349 15.36 -8.80 -13.88
CA SER A 349 16.05 -10.03 -14.27
C SER A 349 16.21 -11.02 -13.11
N ARG A 350 16.10 -10.56 -11.86
CA ARG A 350 16.13 -11.41 -10.67
C ARG A 350 14.87 -12.27 -10.53
N LEU A 351 13.77 -11.87 -11.19
CA LEU A 351 12.50 -12.58 -11.20
C LEU A 351 12.33 -13.49 -12.42
N THR A 352 13.09 -13.27 -13.50
CA THR A 352 12.95 -14.00 -14.77
C THR A 352 14.06 -15.02 -15.03
N ASN A 353 15.20 -14.94 -14.33
CA ASN A 353 16.34 -15.85 -14.51
C ASN A 353 16.29 -17.13 -13.65
N SER A 354 15.20 -17.36 -12.93
CA SER A 354 14.99 -18.57 -12.13
C SER A 354 14.11 -19.56 -12.88
N ALA A 355 14.64 -20.14 -13.96
CA ALA A 355 14.16 -21.46 -14.38
C ALA A 355 14.69 -22.49 -13.36
N PRO A 356 13.86 -23.43 -12.87
CA PRO A 356 14.31 -24.41 -11.89
C PRO A 356 15.32 -25.36 -12.53
N THR A 357 16.58 -25.29 -12.10
CA THR A 357 17.50 -26.41 -12.25
C THR A 357 16.97 -27.53 -11.38
N ALA A 358 16.21 -28.45 -11.97
CA ALA A 358 15.89 -29.72 -11.34
C ALA A 358 17.19 -30.37 -10.86
N PRO A 359 17.37 -30.67 -9.55
CA PRO A 359 18.54 -31.39 -9.12
C PRO A 359 18.44 -32.83 -9.59
N SER A 360 19.30 -33.21 -10.53
CA SER A 360 19.60 -34.62 -10.81
C SER A 360 20.14 -35.30 -9.54
N PRO A 361 19.74 -36.56 -9.28
CA PRO A 361 19.91 -37.23 -8.00
C PRO A 361 21.31 -37.83 -7.84
N SER A 362 21.84 -37.85 -6.61
CA SER A 362 23.00 -38.65 -6.24
C SER A 362 22.95 -38.96 -4.74
N THR A 363 23.29 -40.12 -4.18
CA THR A 363 23.48 -41.52 -4.61
C THR A 363 23.70 -42.29 -3.30
N VAL A 364 22.95 -43.36 -2.98
CA VAL A 364 23.44 -44.52 -2.18
C VAL A 364 22.65 -45.80 -2.57
N PRO A 365 23.25 -47.01 -2.66
CA PRO A 365 22.82 -48.15 -3.52
C PRO A 365 22.44 -49.43 -2.72
N PRO A 366 22.47 -50.69 -3.25
CA PRO A 366 21.90 -51.28 -4.48
C PRO A 366 21.02 -52.53 -4.20
N TYR A 367 20.13 -52.92 -5.13
CA TYR A 367 19.65 -54.30 -5.41
C TYR A 367 18.49 -54.15 -6.45
N VAL A 368 18.34 -54.80 -7.60
CA VAL A 368 19.05 -55.83 -8.40
C VAL A 368 18.60 -55.60 -9.85
N THR A 369 19.48 -55.77 -10.83
CA THR A 369 19.14 -55.89 -12.26
C THR A 369 18.53 -57.28 -12.54
N PRO A 370 17.68 -57.46 -13.57
CA PRO A 370 18.24 -57.67 -14.91
C PRO A 370 17.52 -56.92 -16.05
N THR A 371 18.34 -56.42 -16.96
CA THR A 371 18.12 -55.93 -18.33
C THR A 371 17.77 -57.09 -19.31
N PRO A 372 17.66 -56.90 -20.64
CA PRO A 372 16.75 -56.06 -21.45
C PRO A 372 16.21 -56.82 -22.70
N THR A 373 15.25 -56.26 -23.45
CA THR A 373 15.20 -56.39 -24.93
C THR A 373 14.30 -55.28 -25.49
N LYS A 374 14.85 -54.22 -26.11
CA LYS A 374 15.03 -54.00 -27.56
C LYS A 374 13.71 -54.07 -28.36
N ASP A 375 13.28 -52.95 -28.96
CA ASP A 375 13.52 -52.68 -30.39
C ASP A 375 12.63 -51.54 -30.97
N THR A 376 13.29 -50.63 -31.70
CA THR A 376 12.92 -50.16 -33.06
C THR A 376 11.90 -49.03 -33.28
N GLN A 377 12.43 -47.92 -33.79
CA GLN A 377 11.82 -46.87 -34.63
C GLN A 377 11.30 -47.46 -35.96
N PRO A 378 10.23 -46.93 -36.61
CA PRO A 378 10.48 -46.08 -37.80
C PRO A 378 9.44 -44.97 -38.10
N SER A 379 9.98 -43.87 -38.63
CA SER A 379 9.52 -42.99 -39.73
C SER A 379 8.09 -43.10 -40.31
N GLY A 380 7.44 -41.94 -40.55
CA GLY A 380 6.42 -41.76 -41.59
C GLY A 380 5.46 -40.57 -41.39
N ALA A 381 5.61 -39.52 -42.20
CA ALA A 381 4.58 -38.49 -42.45
C ALA A 381 3.44 -39.08 -43.33
N PRO A 382 2.21 -38.51 -43.38
CA PRO A 382 1.92 -37.24 -44.09
C PRO A 382 0.76 -36.37 -43.52
N SER A 383 0.69 -35.12 -44.00
CA SER A 383 -0.42 -34.17 -43.81
C SER A 383 -1.77 -34.64 -44.39
N PRO A 384 -2.87 -34.04 -43.91
CA PRO A 384 -3.92 -33.60 -44.84
C PRO A 384 -4.43 -32.17 -44.57
N SER A 385 -4.62 -31.43 -45.66
CA SER A 385 -5.44 -30.22 -45.75
C SER A 385 -6.93 -30.59 -45.78
N THR A 386 -7.81 -29.76 -45.22
CA THR A 386 -9.19 -29.61 -45.76
C THR A 386 -9.79 -28.25 -45.43
N ASP A 387 -10.53 -27.78 -46.43
CA ASP A 387 -11.15 -26.50 -46.68
C ASP A 387 -12.16 -25.96 -45.66
N ARG A 388 -12.24 -24.63 -45.59
CA ARG A 388 -13.30 -23.85 -44.92
C ARG A 388 -14.25 -23.26 -45.97
N PRO A 389 -15.59 -23.32 -45.81
CA PRO A 389 -16.52 -22.83 -46.82
C PRO A 389 -16.72 -21.31 -46.79
N THR A 390 -16.95 -20.80 -48.00
CA THR A 390 -17.10 -19.41 -48.44
C THR A 390 -18.45 -18.79 -48.01
N GLY A 391 -18.41 -17.63 -47.36
CA GLY A 391 -19.57 -16.74 -47.15
C GLY A 391 -19.55 -15.56 -48.12
N ALA A 392 -20.72 -15.22 -48.66
CA ALA A 392 -20.99 -14.25 -49.73
C ALA A 392 -20.81 -12.75 -49.33
N PRO A 393 -20.77 -11.80 -50.29
CA PRO A 393 -20.07 -10.52 -50.17
C PRO A 393 -20.90 -9.40 -49.50
N SER A 394 -20.27 -8.68 -48.57
CA SER A 394 -20.77 -7.40 -48.04
C SER A 394 -20.21 -6.24 -48.88
N SER A 395 -21.07 -5.24 -49.15
CA SER A 395 -20.78 -4.02 -49.91
C SER A 395 -19.50 -3.28 -49.47
N PRO A 396 -18.79 -2.55 -50.37
CA PRO A 396 -17.54 -1.89 -50.03
C PRO A 396 -17.79 -0.70 -49.10
N ALA A 397 -17.38 -0.84 -47.85
CA ALA A 397 -17.18 0.30 -46.96
C ALA A 397 -16.04 1.16 -47.51
N ALA A 398 -16.31 2.46 -47.67
CA ALA A 398 -15.33 3.45 -48.08
C ALA A 398 -14.06 3.34 -47.22
N SER A 399 -12.90 3.22 -47.87
CA SER A 399 -11.61 3.19 -47.20
C SER A 399 -11.44 4.48 -46.39
N PRO A 400 -11.10 4.42 -45.09
CA PRO A 400 -10.76 5.61 -44.33
C PRO A 400 -9.51 6.23 -44.94
N THR A 401 -9.57 7.53 -45.21
CA THR A 401 -8.42 8.34 -45.64
C THR A 401 -7.26 8.10 -44.67
N PRO A 402 -6.03 7.80 -45.14
CA PRO A 402 -4.89 7.58 -44.26
C PRO A 402 -4.70 8.79 -43.35
N ALA A 403 -4.65 8.56 -42.04
CA ALA A 403 -4.33 9.60 -41.08
C ALA A 403 -3.01 10.28 -41.50
N PRO A 404 -2.92 11.62 -41.41
CA PRO A 404 -1.70 12.34 -41.79
C PRO A 404 -0.51 11.78 -41.00
N LYS A 405 0.59 11.49 -41.71
CA LYS A 405 1.79 10.95 -41.09
C LYS A 405 2.27 11.95 -40.03
N PRO A 406 2.46 11.51 -38.77
CA PRO A 406 2.91 12.41 -37.72
C PRO A 406 4.26 13.02 -38.11
N THR A 407 4.45 14.30 -37.78
CA THR A 407 5.68 15.05 -38.04
C THR A 407 6.47 15.18 -36.75
N ARG A 408 7.80 15.02 -36.83
CA ARG A 408 8.71 15.16 -35.69
C ARG A 408 8.59 16.57 -35.07
N PRO A 409 8.34 16.70 -33.75
CA PRO A 409 8.37 17.99 -33.08
C PRO A 409 9.73 18.69 -33.23
N ALA A 410 9.70 20.02 -33.34
CA ALA A 410 10.93 20.81 -33.43
C ALA A 410 11.80 20.61 -32.18
N GLY A 411 13.08 20.31 -32.37
CA GLY A 411 14.03 20.02 -31.28
C GLY A 411 14.03 18.58 -30.78
N ALA A 412 13.06 17.73 -31.17
CA ALA A 412 13.13 16.31 -30.86
C ALA A 412 14.24 15.62 -31.68
N VAL A 413 14.94 14.69 -31.04
CA VAL A 413 16.06 13.94 -31.59
C VAL A 413 15.76 12.44 -31.60
N GLN A 414 16.46 11.69 -32.45
CA GLN A 414 16.58 10.24 -32.32
C GLN A 414 17.85 9.91 -31.55
N ILE A 415 17.75 8.96 -30.61
CA ILE A 415 18.92 8.40 -29.92
C ILE A 415 19.42 7.22 -30.77
N TYR A 416 20.50 7.47 -31.50
CA TYR A 416 21.06 6.57 -32.50
C TYR A 416 22.22 5.75 -31.94
N HIS A 417 22.13 4.43 -32.06
CA HIS A 417 23.21 3.52 -31.67
C HIS A 417 24.23 3.39 -32.80
N VAL A 418 25.49 3.76 -32.52
CA VAL A 418 26.52 3.95 -33.56
C VAL A 418 26.90 2.65 -34.24
N GLN A 419 26.91 1.52 -33.52
CA GLN A 419 27.34 0.23 -34.08
C GLN A 419 26.21 -0.48 -34.83
N THR A 420 25.03 -0.62 -34.22
CA THR A 420 23.90 -1.36 -34.83
C THR A 420 23.17 -0.53 -35.88
N LYS A 421 23.39 0.78 -35.93
CA LYS A 421 22.70 1.72 -36.83
C LYS A 421 21.19 1.81 -36.58
N LEU A 422 20.75 1.43 -35.38
CA LEU A 422 19.35 1.43 -34.93
C LEU A 422 19.08 2.60 -33.98
N CYS A 423 17.81 2.90 -33.76
CA CYS A 423 17.37 3.99 -32.89
C CYS A 423 16.62 3.44 -31.68
N VAL A 424 16.75 4.11 -30.53
CA VAL A 424 16.01 3.76 -29.30
C VAL A 424 14.54 4.09 -29.49
N SER A 425 13.68 3.09 -29.30
CA SER A 425 12.23 3.24 -29.33
C SER A 425 11.65 3.14 -27.93
N SER A 426 10.75 4.06 -27.61
CA SER A 426 9.95 4.07 -26.38
C SER A 426 8.88 2.98 -26.34
N GLY A 427 8.67 2.25 -27.44
CA GLY A 427 7.62 1.24 -27.54
C GLY A 427 6.22 1.86 -27.49
N SER A 428 5.32 1.23 -26.71
CA SER A 428 3.94 1.66 -26.50
C SER A 428 3.84 2.89 -25.57
N THR A 429 2.63 3.35 -25.24
CA THR A 429 2.39 4.52 -24.36
C THR A 429 2.30 4.16 -22.88
N GLY A 430 2.56 2.91 -22.48
CA GLY A 430 2.47 2.47 -21.10
C GLY A 430 3.73 2.81 -20.29
N SER A 431 3.56 3.30 -19.07
CA SER A 431 4.68 3.40 -18.12
C SER A 431 5.22 2.01 -17.79
N GLY A 432 6.54 1.87 -17.68
CA GLY A 432 7.24 0.61 -17.50
C GLY A 432 7.52 -0.18 -18.79
N THR A 433 7.32 0.43 -19.96
CA THR A 433 7.63 -0.25 -21.24
C THR A 433 9.14 -0.32 -21.45
N ARG A 434 9.71 -1.53 -21.61
CA ARG A 434 11.15 -1.70 -21.91
C ARG A 434 11.53 -1.02 -23.21
N LEU A 435 12.60 -0.23 -23.18
CA LEU A 435 13.18 0.36 -24.37
C LEU A 435 13.92 -0.70 -25.19
N LYS A 436 13.79 -0.61 -26.50
CA LYS A 436 14.43 -1.52 -27.46
C LYS A 436 15.03 -0.73 -28.62
N LEU A 437 16.02 -1.32 -29.28
CA LEU A 437 16.50 -0.79 -30.55
C LEU A 437 15.62 -1.24 -31.72
N ARG A 438 15.31 -0.31 -32.62
CA ARG A 438 14.50 -0.56 -33.82
C ARG A 438 15.12 0.13 -35.03
N ALA A 439 14.74 -0.33 -36.22
CA ALA A 439 15.10 0.36 -37.46
C ALA A 439 14.67 1.83 -37.32
N CYS A 440 15.59 2.74 -37.61
CA CYS A 440 15.32 4.15 -37.42
C CYS A 440 14.21 4.60 -38.35
N ALA A 441 13.15 5.16 -37.79
CA ALA A 441 11.97 5.62 -38.49
C ALA A 441 11.50 6.95 -37.90
N GLU A 442 10.90 7.80 -38.74
CA GLU A 442 10.21 9.00 -38.29
C GLU A 442 8.86 8.62 -37.66
N GLU A 443 8.94 8.06 -36.46
CA GLU A 443 7.78 7.61 -35.67
C GLU A 443 7.79 8.22 -34.27
N PRO A 444 6.61 8.51 -33.68
CA PRO A 444 6.51 9.12 -32.34
C PRO A 444 7.27 8.41 -31.23
N ALA A 445 7.45 7.08 -31.33
CA ALA A 445 8.16 6.30 -30.31
C ALA A 445 9.69 6.52 -30.34
N GLN A 446 10.25 7.04 -31.43
CA GLN A 446 11.69 7.28 -31.58
C GLN A 446 12.05 8.77 -31.46
N TRP A 447 11.07 9.64 -31.23
CA TRP A 447 11.30 11.06 -31.03
C TRP A 447 11.47 11.36 -29.56
N TRP A 448 12.69 11.71 -29.18
CA TRP A 448 13.10 12.03 -27.83
C TRP A 448 13.34 13.52 -27.71
N ASP A 449 12.69 14.11 -26.74
CA ASP A 449 12.88 15.50 -26.36
C ASP A 449 13.89 15.53 -25.21
N ALA A 450 15.12 15.93 -25.53
CA ALA A 450 16.22 16.05 -24.58
C ALA A 450 16.13 17.39 -23.85
N ARG A 451 15.78 17.35 -22.57
CA ARG A 451 15.50 18.53 -21.75
C ARG A 451 16.72 18.93 -20.91
N ASP A 452 16.80 20.21 -20.58
CA ASP A 452 17.88 20.77 -19.74
C ASP A 452 17.89 20.21 -18.31
N ASP A 453 16.77 19.65 -17.84
CA ASP A 453 16.68 18.92 -16.57
C ASP A 453 17.38 17.54 -16.59
N GLY A 454 17.91 17.14 -17.75
CA GLY A 454 18.58 15.85 -17.99
C GLY A 454 17.61 14.72 -18.36
N THR A 455 16.31 14.98 -18.50
CA THR A 455 15.35 13.95 -18.91
C THR A 455 15.29 13.84 -20.44
N PHE A 456 15.21 12.59 -20.93
CA PHE A 456 14.81 12.32 -22.31
C PHE A 456 13.34 11.91 -22.31
N ARG A 457 12.49 12.70 -22.96
CA ARG A 457 11.04 12.50 -22.93
C ARG A 457 10.52 12.03 -24.29
N SER A 458 9.70 10.98 -24.29
CA SER A 458 9.02 10.49 -25.49
C SER A 458 7.59 10.13 -25.13
N ARG A 459 6.63 10.62 -25.93
CA ARG A 459 5.19 10.33 -25.77
C ARG A 459 4.64 10.60 -24.36
N GLY A 460 5.17 11.61 -23.67
CA GLY A 460 4.76 12.00 -22.31
C GLY A 460 5.42 11.18 -21.19
N LEU A 461 6.32 10.25 -21.52
CA LEU A 461 7.09 9.44 -20.58
C LEU A 461 8.57 9.82 -20.63
N CYS A 462 9.30 9.52 -19.56
CA CYS A 462 10.73 9.74 -19.39
C CYS A 462 11.50 8.43 -19.58
N MET A 463 12.68 8.49 -20.21
CA MET A 463 13.66 7.40 -20.18
C MET A 463 14.14 7.20 -18.75
N GLU A 464 13.99 5.99 -18.22
CA GLU A 464 14.25 5.66 -16.82
C GLU A 464 15.01 4.35 -16.69
N VAL A 465 15.98 4.28 -15.78
CA VAL A 465 16.50 3.00 -15.28
C VAL A 465 15.42 2.29 -14.49
N ALA A 466 14.97 1.13 -14.95
CA ALA A 466 13.83 0.43 -14.37
C ALA A 466 13.96 0.33 -12.84
N PHE A 467 12.95 0.88 -12.14
CA PHE A 467 12.87 0.93 -10.68
C PHE A 467 14.05 1.61 -9.95
N GLY A 468 14.91 2.34 -10.66
CA GLY A 468 16.16 2.87 -10.11
C GLY A 468 17.20 1.80 -9.77
N GLY A 469 17.18 0.65 -10.47
CA GLY A 469 18.17 -0.40 -10.25
C GLY A 469 19.61 0.08 -10.46
N SER A 470 20.54 -0.51 -9.73
CA SER A 470 21.96 -0.14 -9.73
C SER A 470 22.86 -1.23 -10.31
N ASP A 471 22.31 -2.35 -10.78
CA ASP A 471 23.09 -3.50 -11.24
C ASP A 471 23.34 -3.44 -12.75
N ASP A 472 24.46 -4.00 -13.19
CA ASP A 472 24.74 -4.19 -14.61
C ASP A 472 23.66 -5.07 -15.25
N GLY A 473 23.13 -4.63 -16.39
CA GLY A 473 22.03 -5.28 -17.08
C GLY A 473 20.64 -4.88 -16.58
N THR A 474 20.53 -3.92 -15.65
CA THR A 474 19.21 -3.36 -15.29
C THR A 474 18.57 -2.75 -16.55
N PRO A 475 17.34 -3.13 -16.93
CA PRO A 475 16.71 -2.58 -18.12
C PRO A 475 16.43 -1.09 -18.03
N VAL A 476 16.35 -0.45 -19.20
CA VAL A 476 15.83 0.91 -19.32
C VAL A 476 14.40 0.87 -19.85
N GLN A 477 13.52 1.66 -19.26
CA GLN A 477 12.09 1.70 -19.55
C GLN A 477 11.60 3.13 -19.85
N ALA A 478 10.45 3.25 -20.50
CA ALA A 478 9.67 4.48 -20.55
C ALA A 478 8.78 4.55 -19.30
N ALA A 479 8.94 5.55 -18.43
CA ALA A 479 8.19 5.68 -17.19
C ALA A 479 7.57 7.07 -17.01
N THR A 480 6.55 7.19 -16.16
CA THR A 480 5.99 8.49 -15.78
C THR A 480 7.10 9.41 -15.27
N CYS A 481 7.16 10.65 -15.75
CA CYS A 481 8.21 11.59 -15.35
C CYS A 481 8.08 11.99 -13.87
N THR A 482 9.08 11.67 -13.06
CA THR A 482 9.17 11.93 -11.61
C THR A 482 10.33 12.84 -11.22
N ALA A 483 11.18 13.24 -12.18
CA ALA A 483 12.41 14.02 -11.99
C ALA A 483 13.46 13.35 -11.08
N LYS A 484 13.26 12.08 -10.68
CA LYS A 484 14.23 11.30 -9.89
C LYS A 484 15.53 11.10 -10.66
N PRO A 485 16.68 10.91 -9.98
CA PRO A 485 17.97 10.69 -10.65
C PRO A 485 17.98 9.51 -11.64
N ALA A 486 17.14 8.49 -11.43
CA ALA A 486 16.95 7.36 -12.35
C ALA A 486 16.53 7.77 -13.77
N GLN A 487 15.90 8.94 -13.91
CA GLN A 487 15.39 9.51 -15.16
C GLN A 487 16.31 10.58 -15.75
N GLN A 488 17.40 10.91 -15.07
CA GLN A 488 18.32 11.96 -15.48
C GLN A 488 19.56 11.34 -16.14
N TRP A 489 19.83 11.79 -17.36
CA TRP A 489 20.88 11.28 -18.21
C TRP A 489 21.76 12.42 -18.73
N GLN A 490 23.04 12.13 -18.93
CA GLN A 490 24.01 13.06 -19.49
C GLN A 490 24.76 12.39 -20.63
N LEU A 491 24.66 12.96 -21.84
CA LEU A 491 25.51 12.56 -22.96
C LEU A 491 26.89 13.21 -22.82
N ASN A 492 27.94 12.41 -22.71
CA ASN A 492 29.31 12.93 -22.64
C ASN A 492 29.97 13.05 -24.02
N ALA A 493 31.14 13.68 -24.06
CA ALA A 493 31.90 13.93 -25.30
C ALA A 493 32.33 12.66 -26.07
N LYS A 494 32.30 11.48 -25.41
CA LYS A 494 32.60 10.19 -26.03
C LYS A 494 31.35 9.48 -26.58
N GLY A 495 30.18 10.15 -26.55
CA GLY A 495 28.91 9.57 -26.97
C GLY A 495 28.39 8.50 -26.00
N ARG A 496 28.66 8.63 -24.71
CA ARG A 496 28.08 7.76 -23.66
C ARG A 496 26.94 8.50 -22.98
N LEU A 497 25.80 7.85 -22.86
CA LEU A 497 24.61 8.39 -22.20
C LEU A 497 24.62 7.87 -20.75
N VAL A 498 25.14 8.68 -19.83
CA VAL A 498 25.41 8.33 -18.42
C VAL A 498 24.18 8.63 -17.56
N ASN A 499 23.74 7.69 -16.72
CA ASN A 499 22.66 7.90 -15.76
C ASN A 499 23.17 8.56 -14.48
N LYS A 500 22.46 9.56 -13.94
CA LYS A 500 22.88 10.28 -12.73
C LYS A 500 22.62 9.53 -11.41
N LEU A 501 21.82 8.47 -11.41
CA LEU A 501 21.55 7.70 -10.18
C LEU A 501 22.76 6.86 -9.76
N ASN A 502 23.44 6.25 -10.74
CA ASN A 502 24.37 5.15 -10.50
C ASN A 502 25.64 5.21 -11.36
N ASP A 503 25.84 6.29 -12.13
CA ASP A 503 26.99 6.53 -13.02
C ASP A 503 27.21 5.45 -14.10
N ARG A 504 26.22 4.58 -14.34
CA ARG A 504 26.24 3.60 -15.43
C ARG A 504 25.83 4.24 -16.75
N VAL A 505 26.18 3.59 -17.86
CA VAL A 505 25.88 4.08 -19.21
C VAL A 505 24.81 3.25 -19.89
N LEU A 506 24.05 3.90 -20.77
CA LEU A 506 23.13 3.22 -21.69
C LEU A 506 23.92 2.24 -22.57
N ASP A 507 23.44 1.01 -22.63
CA ASP A 507 24.10 -0.14 -23.24
C ASP A 507 23.07 -0.99 -24.01
N VAL A 508 23.55 -1.78 -24.97
CA VAL A 508 22.74 -2.77 -25.68
C VAL A 508 23.52 -4.07 -25.84
N ARG A 509 22.85 -5.19 -25.54
CA ARG A 509 23.33 -6.51 -25.92
C ARG A 509 23.12 -6.72 -27.41
N ILE A 510 24.17 -6.48 -28.20
CA ILE A 510 24.08 -6.47 -29.67
C ILE A 510 23.63 -7.82 -30.24
N ASN A 511 23.94 -8.92 -29.55
CA ASN A 511 23.62 -10.28 -29.99
C ASN A 511 22.18 -10.70 -29.70
N ASP A 512 21.43 -9.96 -28.87
CA ASP A 512 20.04 -10.28 -28.60
C ASP A 512 19.18 -9.98 -29.83
N GLU A 513 18.19 -10.83 -30.11
CA GLU A 513 17.28 -10.70 -31.25
C GLU A 513 16.45 -9.40 -31.15
N ASP A 514 15.90 -9.14 -29.96
CA ASP A 514 15.05 -8.00 -29.64
C ASP A 514 15.81 -6.71 -29.28
N LYS A 515 17.14 -6.81 -29.12
CA LYS A 515 18.07 -5.70 -28.79
C LYS A 515 17.53 -4.77 -27.70
N PRO A 516 17.23 -5.28 -26.49
CA PRO A 516 16.78 -4.46 -25.39
C PRO A 516 17.87 -3.50 -24.92
N VAL A 517 17.46 -2.35 -24.42
CA VAL A 517 18.37 -1.37 -23.85
C VAL A 517 18.49 -1.60 -22.34
N GLU A 518 19.70 -1.49 -21.81
CA GLU A 518 20.03 -1.67 -20.40
C GLU A 518 21.06 -0.63 -19.94
N ILE A 519 21.37 -0.63 -18.65
CA ILE A 519 22.54 0.08 -18.13
C ILE A 519 23.68 -0.89 -17.89
N TRP A 520 24.90 -0.41 -18.10
CA TRP A 520 26.10 -1.16 -17.83
C TRP A 520 27.24 -0.27 -17.33
N THR A 521 28.20 -0.88 -16.65
CA THR A 521 29.47 -0.26 -16.29
C THR A 521 30.09 0.35 -17.55
N ASN A 522 30.54 1.61 -17.48
CA ASN A 522 31.18 2.25 -18.63
C ASN A 522 32.52 1.58 -18.95
N ARG A 523 32.54 0.77 -20.01
CA ARG A 523 33.75 0.06 -20.48
C ARG A 523 34.37 0.72 -21.70
N GLY A 524 33.71 1.74 -22.25
CA GLY A 524 34.19 2.47 -23.43
C GLY A 524 33.99 1.72 -24.75
N TYR A 525 33.27 0.60 -24.74
CA TYR A 525 33.00 -0.23 -25.92
C TYR A 525 31.98 0.40 -26.87
N ALA A 526 31.84 -0.18 -28.07
CA ALA A 526 31.04 0.37 -29.16
C ALA A 526 29.53 0.11 -29.02
N ASP A 527 29.14 -0.88 -28.20
CA ASP A 527 27.80 -1.14 -27.66
C ASP A 527 27.28 -0.05 -26.70
N GLN A 528 28.16 0.87 -26.29
CA GLN A 528 27.84 2.02 -25.42
C GLN A 528 27.87 3.34 -26.19
N ALA A 529 27.98 3.32 -27.53
CA ALA A 529 28.17 4.51 -28.35
C ALA A 529 26.85 5.03 -28.96
N TRP A 530 26.50 6.26 -28.59
CA TRP A 530 25.24 6.92 -28.93
C TRP A 530 25.47 8.30 -29.55
N GLN A 531 24.58 8.66 -30.48
CA GLN A 531 24.50 9.99 -31.09
C GLN A 531 23.06 10.49 -31.05
N LEU A 532 22.87 11.81 -30.88
CA LEU A 532 21.56 12.46 -31.02
C LEU A 532 21.49 13.04 -32.44
N ARG A 533 20.40 12.76 -33.17
CA ARG A 533 20.25 13.18 -34.57
C ARG A 533 18.85 13.66 -34.94
#